data_AF-A0A6C0JCX8-F1
#
_entry.id   AF-A0A6C0JCX8-F1
#
_cell.length_a   1.000
_cell.length_b   1.000
_cell.length_c   1.000
_cell.angle_alpha   90.00
_cell.angle_beta   90.00
_cell.angle_gamma   90.00
#
_symmetry.space_group_name_H-M   'P 1'
#
loop_
_entity.id
_entity.type
_entity.pdbx_description
1 polymer ?
#
loop_
_entity_poly.entity_id
_entity_poly.type
_entity_poly.pdbx_seq_one_letter_code
_entity_poly.pdbx_strand_id
1 'polypeptide(L)'
;MEALSNVMSLIDQNSESIPEGDYLKLCNLMKVLHTAIPKSQPSVPFSARPQIPLSLREDSVRDQRAYAFAEERVLRINQQLKRLKIRQRITVGVKEDAVRDCCRRLGFNITDYNVEALREKGVLIPDERAFYKSYLDKETWFMTQKREELLRELPALEERRDEARATMLETFRAIDAYRALRV
;
A
#
# COMPACT_ATOMS: atom_id res chain seq x y z
N MET A 1 -28.84 -21.17 -11.74
CA MET A 1 -30.19 -20.66 -12.10
C MET A 1 -31.26 -21.11 -11.10
N GLU A 2 -31.13 -22.27 -10.45
CA GLU A 2 -32.03 -22.72 -9.37
C GLU A 2 -32.21 -21.70 -8.23
N ALA A 3 -31.14 -21.08 -7.74
CA ALA A 3 -31.23 -20.14 -6.62
C ALA A 3 -32.17 -18.94 -6.91
N LEU A 4 -32.13 -18.38 -8.13
CA LEU A 4 -33.00 -17.27 -8.52
C LEU A 4 -34.47 -17.71 -8.68
N SER A 5 -34.68 -18.92 -9.23
CA SER A 5 -36.02 -19.53 -9.31
C SER A 5 -36.60 -19.81 -7.93
N ASN A 6 -35.78 -20.24 -6.98
CA ASN A 6 -36.18 -20.48 -5.60
C ASN A 6 -36.54 -19.16 -4.90
N VAL A 7 -35.79 -18.08 -5.14
CA VAL A 7 -36.13 -16.75 -4.61
C VAL A 7 -37.47 -16.26 -5.16
N MET A 8 -37.74 -16.41 -6.47
CA MET A 8 -39.04 -16.06 -7.04
C MET A 8 -40.18 -16.88 -6.42
N SER A 9 -39.98 -18.19 -6.25
CA SER A 9 -40.98 -19.06 -5.62
C SER A 9 -41.26 -18.67 -4.16
N LEU A 10 -40.23 -18.28 -3.40
CA LEU A 10 -40.40 -17.81 -2.02
C LEU A 10 -41.13 -16.47 -1.95
N ILE A 11 -40.89 -15.55 -2.90
CA ILE A 11 -41.60 -14.27 -2.97
C ILE A 11 -43.09 -14.51 -3.28
N ASP A 12 -43.40 -15.39 -4.22
CA ASP A 12 -44.78 -15.74 -4.59
C ASP A 12 -45.52 -16.40 -3.42
N GLN A 13 -44.87 -17.31 -2.70
CA GLN A 13 -45.44 -17.97 -1.52
C GLN A 13 -45.75 -17.01 -0.37
N ASN A 14 -45.08 -15.87 -0.31
CA ASN A 14 -45.29 -14.84 0.71
C ASN A 14 -46.06 -13.61 0.16
N SER A 15 -46.59 -13.68 -1.07
CA SER A 15 -47.22 -12.55 -1.75
C SER A 15 -48.40 -11.94 -0.97
N GLU A 16 -49.16 -12.74 -0.23
CA GLU A 16 -50.26 -12.26 0.62
C GLU A 16 -49.81 -11.34 1.75
N SER A 17 -48.54 -11.43 2.16
CA SER A 17 -47.94 -10.58 3.21
C SER A 17 -47.24 -9.34 2.68
N ILE A 18 -47.15 -9.20 1.35
CA ILE A 18 -46.42 -8.11 0.67
C ILE A 18 -47.44 -7.18 0.01
N PRO A 19 -47.37 -5.85 0.24
CA PRO A 19 -48.20 -4.90 -0.48
C PRO A 19 -48.03 -5.06 -2.00
N GLU A 20 -49.14 -5.08 -2.74
CA GLU A 20 -49.19 -5.39 -4.18
C GLU A 20 -48.17 -4.59 -5.01
N GLY A 21 -48.01 -3.29 -4.70
CA GLY A 21 -47.06 -2.43 -5.39
C GLY A 21 -45.59 -2.81 -5.15
N ASP A 22 -45.25 -3.36 -3.99
CA ASP A 22 -43.88 -3.79 -3.67
C ASP A 22 -43.59 -5.20 -4.20
N TYR A 23 -44.60 -6.07 -4.24
CA TYR A 23 -44.52 -7.35 -4.94
C TYR A 23 -44.18 -7.16 -6.42
N LEU A 24 -44.87 -6.26 -7.12
CA LEU A 24 -44.57 -5.95 -8.53
C LEU A 24 -43.16 -5.38 -8.73
N LYS A 25 -42.67 -4.55 -7.79
CA LYS A 25 -41.29 -4.06 -7.83
C LYS A 25 -40.29 -5.22 -7.69
N LEU A 26 -40.53 -6.14 -6.76
CA LEU A 26 -39.68 -7.32 -6.56
C LEU A 26 -39.63 -8.19 -7.83
N CYS A 27 -40.78 -8.47 -8.46
CA CYS A 27 -40.81 -9.22 -9.72
C CYS A 27 -40.02 -8.52 -10.84
N ASN A 28 -40.16 -7.20 -10.96
CA ASN A 28 -39.42 -6.43 -11.97
C ASN A 28 -37.91 -6.43 -11.72
N LEU A 29 -37.48 -6.27 -10.46
CA LEU A 29 -36.07 -6.36 -10.08
C LEU A 29 -35.49 -7.75 -10.35
N MET A 30 -36.26 -8.81 -10.11
CA MET A 30 -35.85 -10.18 -10.44
C MET A 30 -35.69 -10.40 -11.93
N LYS A 31 -36.59 -9.84 -12.74
CA LYS A 31 -36.48 -9.86 -14.21
C LYS A 31 -35.23 -9.15 -14.69
N VAL A 32 -34.92 -7.97 -14.13
CA VAL A 32 -33.69 -7.22 -14.45
C VAL A 32 -32.45 -8.03 -14.06
N LEU A 33 -32.42 -8.61 -12.87
CA LEU A 33 -31.30 -9.44 -12.42
C LEU A 33 -31.12 -10.68 -13.30
N HIS A 34 -32.21 -11.33 -13.71
CA HIS A 34 -32.17 -12.47 -14.65
C HIS A 34 -31.57 -12.07 -16.02
N THR A 35 -31.80 -10.83 -16.47
CA THR A 35 -31.22 -10.33 -17.72
C THR A 35 -29.80 -9.79 -17.58
N ALA A 36 -29.46 -9.22 -16.42
CA ALA A 36 -28.18 -8.56 -16.17
C ALA A 36 -27.09 -9.54 -15.73
N ILE A 37 -27.45 -10.65 -15.07
CA ILE A 37 -26.50 -11.72 -14.77
C ILE A 37 -26.12 -12.38 -16.11
N PRO A 38 -24.84 -12.33 -16.52
CA PRO A 38 -24.41 -13.03 -17.71
C PRO A 38 -24.76 -14.50 -17.54
N LYS A 39 -25.63 -15.04 -18.40
CA LYS A 39 -25.84 -16.49 -18.45
C LYS A 39 -24.45 -17.08 -18.63
N SER A 40 -24.00 -17.88 -17.64
CA SER A 40 -22.74 -18.61 -17.73
C SER A 40 -22.76 -19.28 -19.09
N GLN A 41 -21.87 -18.82 -19.99
CA GLN A 41 -21.79 -19.43 -21.31
C GLN A 41 -21.60 -20.93 -21.07
N PRO A 42 -22.34 -21.80 -21.78
CA PRO A 42 -22.10 -23.22 -21.67
C PRO A 42 -20.60 -23.43 -21.80
N SER A 43 -20.01 -24.18 -20.86
CA SER A 43 -18.59 -24.51 -20.89
C SER A 43 -18.37 -25.33 -22.15
N VAL A 44 -18.11 -24.64 -23.26
CA VAL A 44 -17.66 -25.26 -24.48
C VAL A 44 -16.24 -25.75 -24.18
N PRO A 45 -15.92 -27.03 -24.44
CA PRO A 45 -14.59 -27.57 -24.17
C PRO A 45 -13.48 -26.81 -24.93
N PHE A 46 -13.87 -26.02 -25.93
CA PHE A 46 -13.01 -25.08 -26.65
C PHE A 46 -13.75 -23.74 -26.81
N SER A 47 -13.42 -22.74 -25.99
CA SER A 47 -13.66 -21.35 -26.37
C SER A 47 -12.42 -20.89 -27.11
N ALA A 48 -12.54 -20.67 -28.42
CA ALA A 48 -11.58 -19.86 -29.14
C ALA A 48 -11.77 -18.40 -28.67
N ARG A 49 -11.44 -18.10 -27.41
CA ARG A 49 -11.11 -16.71 -27.07
C ARG A 49 -10.08 -16.30 -28.10
N PRO A 50 -10.29 -15.20 -28.86
CA PRO A 50 -9.29 -14.76 -29.80
C PRO A 50 -7.98 -14.63 -29.03
N GLN A 51 -7.05 -15.54 -29.33
CA GLN A 51 -5.77 -15.58 -28.65
C GLN A 51 -5.10 -14.25 -29.00
N ILE A 52 -4.93 -13.40 -27.98
CA ILE A 52 -4.17 -12.17 -28.12
C ILE A 52 -2.80 -12.56 -28.68
N PRO A 53 -2.23 -11.80 -29.63
CA PRO A 53 -0.90 -12.07 -30.16
C PRO A 53 0.10 -12.31 -29.03
N LEU A 54 0.96 -13.30 -29.19
CA LEU A 54 1.92 -13.69 -28.15
C LEU A 54 2.79 -12.49 -27.72
N SER A 55 3.19 -11.66 -28.67
CA SER A 55 3.93 -10.41 -28.41
C SER A 55 3.18 -9.46 -27.46
N LEU A 56 1.91 -9.16 -27.73
CA LEU A 56 1.08 -8.32 -26.86
C LEU A 56 0.90 -8.93 -25.45
N ARG A 57 0.84 -10.26 -25.36
CA ARG A 57 0.82 -10.95 -24.07
C ARG A 57 2.14 -10.79 -23.32
N GLU A 58 3.27 -10.98 -24.00
CA GLU A 58 4.61 -10.81 -23.43
C GLU A 58 4.84 -9.37 -22.97
N ASP A 59 4.46 -8.39 -23.80
CA ASP A 59 4.49 -6.96 -23.47
C ASP A 59 3.66 -6.67 -22.22
N SER A 60 2.43 -7.19 -22.13
CA SER A 60 1.57 -6.98 -20.96
C SER A 60 2.20 -7.51 -19.66
N VAL A 61 2.88 -8.65 -19.71
CA VAL A 61 3.56 -9.24 -18.54
C VAL A 61 4.80 -8.43 -18.17
N ARG A 62 5.59 -8.02 -19.17
CA ARG A 62 6.77 -7.18 -18.96
C ARG A 62 6.38 -5.85 -18.31
N ASP A 63 5.37 -5.18 -18.84
CA ASP A 63 5.00 -3.83 -18.44
C ASP A 63 4.30 -3.83 -17.07
N GLN A 64 3.48 -4.85 -16.77
CA GLN A 64 2.96 -5.08 -15.42
C GLN A 64 4.09 -5.26 -14.39
N ARG A 65 5.10 -6.06 -14.72
CA ARG A 65 6.26 -6.28 -13.82
C ARG A 65 7.06 -5.00 -13.62
N ALA A 66 7.27 -4.23 -14.68
CA ALA A 66 7.96 -2.94 -14.62
C ALA A 66 7.21 -1.95 -13.71
N TYR A 67 5.88 -1.85 -13.86
CA TYR A 67 5.03 -1.03 -13.00
C TYR A 67 5.10 -1.49 -11.53
N ALA A 68 4.89 -2.78 -11.27
CA ALA A 68 4.91 -3.32 -9.91
C ALA A 68 6.25 -3.06 -9.20
N PHE A 69 7.37 -3.22 -9.93
CA PHE A 69 8.69 -2.92 -9.38
C PHE A 69 8.87 -1.43 -9.06
N ALA A 70 8.45 -0.54 -9.95
CA ALA A 70 8.54 0.90 -9.72
C ALA A 70 7.64 1.34 -8.54
N GLU A 71 6.42 0.81 -8.48
CA GLU A 71 5.47 1.07 -7.39
C GLU A 71 6.01 0.60 -6.03
N GLU A 72 6.60 -0.61 -5.95
CA GLU A 72 7.19 -1.12 -4.72
C GLU A 72 8.32 -0.20 -4.21
N ARG A 73 9.16 0.31 -5.11
CA ARG A 73 10.24 1.23 -4.75
C ARG A 73 9.71 2.55 -4.18
N VAL A 74 8.70 3.14 -4.82
CA VAL A 74 8.05 4.36 -4.32
C VAL A 74 7.39 4.13 -2.95
N LEU A 75 6.71 2.99 -2.78
CA LEU A 75 6.11 2.61 -1.49
C LEU A 75 7.16 2.48 -0.39
N ARG A 76 8.31 1.87 -0.68
CA ARG A 76 9.40 1.69 0.29
C ARG A 76 9.96 3.03 0.77
N ILE A 77 10.25 3.97 -0.14
CA ILE A 77 10.72 5.31 0.23
C ILE A 77 9.65 6.04 1.08
N ASN A 78 8.40 6.00 0.66
CA ASN A 78 7.31 6.61 1.41
C ASN A 78 7.15 6.02 2.82
N GLN A 79 7.33 4.70 2.98
CA GLN A 79 7.34 4.06 4.30
C GLN A 79 8.53 4.51 5.16
N GLN A 80 9.72 4.66 4.58
CA GLN A 80 10.89 5.18 5.28
C GLN A 80 10.66 6.63 5.74
N LEU A 81 10.12 7.48 4.86
CA LEU A 81 9.75 8.87 5.19
C LEU A 81 8.71 8.96 6.32
N LYS A 82 7.73 8.05 6.34
CA LYS A 82 6.73 7.98 7.44
C LYS A 82 7.35 7.59 8.78
N ARG A 83 8.39 6.75 8.78
CA ARG A 83 9.09 6.29 9.99
C ARG A 83 10.06 7.34 10.54
N LEU A 84 10.62 8.18 9.68
CA LEU A 84 11.52 9.27 10.07
C LEU A 84 10.74 10.36 10.83
N LYS A 85 10.95 10.40 12.14
CA LYS A 85 10.35 11.39 13.05
C LYS A 85 11.43 12.27 13.66
N ILE A 86 11.44 13.53 13.29
CA ILE A 86 12.36 14.53 13.86
C ILE A 86 11.82 14.92 15.25
N ARG A 87 12.66 14.77 16.28
CA ARG A 87 12.34 15.13 17.68
C ARG A 87 12.93 16.52 17.96
N GLN A 88 12.16 17.42 18.58
CA GLN A 88 12.62 18.78 18.91
C GLN A 88 12.77 19.03 20.41
N ARG A 89 12.21 18.15 21.27
CA ARG A 89 12.16 18.33 22.72
C ARG A 89 12.98 17.25 23.42
N ILE A 90 13.69 17.65 24.47
CA ILE A 90 14.38 16.72 25.37
C ILE A 90 13.32 16.05 26.24
N THR A 91 12.96 14.81 25.90
CA THR A 91 12.04 13.95 26.65
C THR A 91 12.83 12.93 27.46
N VAL A 92 12.17 12.20 28.37
CA VAL A 92 12.82 11.12 29.15
C VAL A 92 13.45 10.08 28.22
N GLY A 93 12.75 9.68 27.14
CA GLY A 93 13.30 8.76 26.14
C GLY A 93 14.55 9.30 25.44
N VAL A 94 14.59 10.60 25.09
CA VAL A 94 15.80 11.22 24.51
C VAL A 94 16.97 11.21 25.50
N LYS A 95 16.70 11.36 26.81
CA LYS A 95 17.74 11.28 27.83
C LYS A 95 18.33 9.86 27.92
N GLU A 96 17.46 8.85 27.98
CA GLU A 96 17.87 7.44 28.00
C GLU A 96 18.63 7.06 26.73
N ASP A 97 18.14 7.48 25.56
CA ASP A 97 18.77 7.23 24.26
C ASP A 97 20.16 7.89 24.18
N ALA A 98 20.32 9.12 24.69
CA ALA A 98 21.60 9.82 24.75
C ALA A 98 22.62 9.11 25.65
N VAL A 99 22.18 8.63 26.82
CA VAL A 99 23.03 7.85 27.73
C VAL A 99 23.41 6.52 27.09
N ARG A 100 22.47 5.83 26.45
CA ARG A 100 22.69 4.56 25.75
C ARG A 100 23.66 4.70 24.59
N ASP A 101 23.54 5.75 23.79
CA ASP A 101 24.47 6.07 22.70
C ASP A 101 25.89 6.33 23.23
N CYS A 102 26.01 7.11 24.30
CA CYS A 102 27.29 7.37 24.95
C CYS A 102 27.95 6.09 25.49
N CYS A 103 27.16 5.22 26.15
CA CYS A 103 27.63 3.91 26.64
C CYS A 103 28.17 3.05 25.49
N ARG A 104 27.42 2.94 24.38
CA ARG A 104 27.84 2.17 23.21
C ARG A 104 29.14 2.71 22.60
N ARG A 105 29.26 4.03 22.48
CA ARG A 105 30.45 4.68 21.93
C ARG A 105 31.69 4.49 22.80
N LEU A 106 31.53 4.40 24.11
CA LEU A 106 32.62 4.20 25.08
C LEU A 106 32.85 2.73 25.45
N GLY A 107 32.00 1.81 24.99
CA GLY A 107 32.10 0.39 25.29
C GLY A 107 31.67 0.01 26.72
N PHE A 108 30.84 0.83 27.36
CA PHE A 108 30.33 0.54 28.71
C PHE A 108 29.03 -0.25 28.66
N ASN A 109 28.93 -1.26 29.53
CA ASN A 109 27.69 -1.96 29.81
C ASN A 109 27.11 -1.39 31.12
N ILE A 110 25.99 -0.68 31.01
CA ILE A 110 25.27 -0.10 32.13
C ILE A 110 23.83 -0.64 32.11
N THR A 111 23.30 -1.01 33.27
CA THR A 111 21.92 -1.47 33.46
C THR A 111 20.93 -0.31 33.51
N ASP A 112 21.29 0.78 34.20
CA ASP A 112 20.45 1.96 34.37
C ASP A 112 20.93 3.12 33.49
N TYR A 113 20.10 3.54 32.54
CA TYR A 113 20.43 4.62 31.60
C TYR A 113 20.22 6.01 32.22
N ASN A 114 21.03 6.34 33.23
CA ASN A 114 21.07 7.65 33.88
C ASN A 114 22.45 8.33 33.71
N VAL A 115 22.51 9.65 33.94
CA VAL A 115 23.78 10.41 33.84
C VAL A 115 24.73 10.04 34.97
N GLU A 116 24.18 9.65 36.11
CA GLU A 116 24.95 9.32 37.31
C GLU A 116 25.80 8.06 37.09
N ALA A 117 25.25 7.02 36.46
CA ALA A 117 26.00 5.82 36.11
C ALA A 117 27.12 6.11 35.08
N LEU A 118 26.93 7.10 34.19
CA LEU A 118 28.03 7.57 33.34
C LEU A 118 29.14 8.26 34.15
N ARG A 119 28.77 9.07 35.16
CA ARG A 119 29.75 9.73 36.04
C ARG A 119 30.53 8.71 36.88
N GLU A 120 29.87 7.66 37.38
CA GLU A 120 30.53 6.56 38.12
C GLU A 120 31.55 5.81 37.27
N LYS A 121 31.32 5.72 35.95
CA LYS A 121 32.29 5.16 34.98
C LYS A 121 33.39 6.15 34.59
N GLY A 122 33.44 7.33 35.21
CA GLY A 122 34.47 8.35 34.99
C GLY A 122 34.18 9.30 33.83
N VAL A 123 32.95 9.34 33.31
CA VAL A 123 32.57 10.28 32.24
C VAL A 123 32.27 11.65 32.84
N LEU A 124 33.08 12.64 32.46
CA LEU A 124 32.86 14.03 32.84
C LEU A 124 31.75 14.64 31.99
N ILE A 125 30.63 14.98 32.63
CA ILE A 125 29.49 15.68 32.01
C ILE A 125 29.26 16.98 32.78
N PRO A 126 29.89 18.09 32.35
CA PRO A 126 29.83 19.38 33.06
C PRO A 126 28.44 20.01 33.07
N ASP A 127 27.72 19.94 31.93
CA ASP A 127 26.32 20.38 31.82
C ASP A 127 25.48 19.28 31.19
N GLU A 128 24.53 18.75 31.97
CA GLU A 128 23.60 17.71 31.53
C GLU A 128 22.71 18.20 30.38
N ARG A 129 22.30 19.47 30.41
CA ARG A 129 21.42 20.02 29.39
C ARG A 129 22.15 20.15 28.05
N ALA A 130 23.39 20.63 28.07
CA ALA A 130 24.25 20.69 26.88
C ALA A 130 24.54 19.28 26.33
N PHE A 131 24.77 18.29 27.20
CA PHE A 131 24.96 16.90 26.79
C PHE A 131 23.76 16.36 26.01
N TYR A 132 22.55 16.44 26.58
CA TYR A 132 21.34 15.97 25.92
C TYR A 132 21.02 16.76 24.65
N LYS A 133 21.24 18.08 24.67
CA LYS A 133 21.04 18.92 23.50
C LYS A 133 21.99 18.52 22.37
N SER A 134 23.25 18.24 22.66
CA SER A 134 24.22 17.81 21.65
C SER A 134 23.84 16.48 20.99
N TYR A 135 23.25 15.55 21.75
CA TYR A 135 22.73 14.30 21.21
C TYR A 135 21.50 14.56 20.32
N LEU A 136 20.55 15.35 20.82
CA LEU A 136 19.33 15.69 20.10
C LEU A 136 19.62 16.41 18.78
N ASP A 137 20.57 17.36 18.78
CA ASP A 137 20.97 18.11 17.60
C ASP A 137 21.62 17.19 16.55
N LYS A 138 22.47 16.25 16.98
CA LYS A 138 23.07 15.24 16.09
C LYS A 138 22.02 14.31 15.50
N GLU A 139 21.13 13.78 16.33
CA GLU A 139 20.05 12.88 15.88
C GLU A 139 19.11 13.62 14.91
N THR A 140 18.73 14.86 15.25
CA THR A 140 17.91 15.73 14.40
C THR A 140 18.59 16.00 13.07
N TRP A 141 19.87 16.35 13.07
CA TRP A 141 20.64 16.58 11.86
C TRP A 141 20.66 15.33 10.98
N PHE A 142 20.98 14.17 11.56
CA PHE A 142 21.00 12.90 10.83
C PHE A 142 19.65 12.54 10.22
N MET A 143 18.57 12.64 11.00
CA MET A 143 17.21 12.36 10.53
C MET A 143 16.77 13.34 9.43
N THR A 144 17.16 14.61 9.54
CA THR A 144 16.86 15.64 8.55
C THR A 144 17.61 15.36 7.24
N GLN A 145 18.90 15.05 7.32
CA GLN A 145 19.69 14.69 6.14
C GLN A 145 19.15 13.45 5.44
N LYS A 146 18.81 12.39 6.20
CA LYS A 146 18.21 11.18 5.62
C LYS A 146 16.85 11.47 4.97
N ARG A 147 16.04 12.34 5.58
CA ARG A 147 14.76 12.77 5.03
C ARG A 147 14.96 13.53 3.71
N GLU A 148 15.90 14.46 3.66
CA GLU A 148 16.23 15.23 2.46
C GLU A 148 16.74 14.34 1.32
N GLU A 149 17.60 13.35 1.63
CA GLU A 149 18.07 12.36 0.67
C GLU A 149 16.90 11.58 0.04
N LEU A 150 16.01 11.03 0.87
CA LEU A 150 14.84 10.29 0.39
C LEU A 150 13.87 11.18 -0.42
N LEU A 151 13.67 12.43 0.00
CA LEU A 151 12.82 13.38 -0.73
C LEU A 151 13.46 13.82 -2.07
N ARG A 152 14.78 13.80 -2.19
CA ARG A 152 15.48 14.08 -3.44
C ARG A 152 15.32 12.95 -4.45
N GLU A 153 15.34 11.70 -3.98
CA GLU A 153 15.19 10.51 -4.84
C GLU A 153 13.74 10.24 -5.26
N LEU A 154 12.78 10.58 -4.40
CA LEU A 154 11.37 10.25 -4.59
C LEU A 154 10.80 10.71 -5.94
N PRO A 155 10.99 11.96 -6.42
CA PRO A 155 10.39 12.44 -7.66
C PRO A 155 10.80 11.61 -8.88
N ALA A 156 12.07 11.26 -8.99
CA ALA A 156 12.57 10.45 -10.12
C ALA A 156 12.00 9.03 -10.11
N LEU A 157 11.73 8.46 -8.93
CA LEU A 157 11.07 7.16 -8.82
C LEU A 157 9.57 7.24 -9.12
N GLU A 158 8.91 8.34 -8.74
CA GLU A 158 7.51 8.60 -9.06
C GLU A 158 7.32 8.80 -10.57
N GLU A 159 8.20 9.57 -11.22
CA GLU A 159 8.22 9.73 -12.67
C GLU A 159 8.36 8.38 -13.37
N ARG A 160 9.35 7.57 -12.97
CA ARG A 160 9.55 6.22 -13.52
C ARG A 160 8.36 5.29 -13.30
N ARG A 161 7.68 5.40 -12.16
CA ARG A 161 6.44 4.66 -11.88
C ARG A 161 5.32 5.10 -12.83
N ASP A 162 5.17 6.40 -13.04
CA ASP A 162 4.12 6.96 -13.88
C ASP A 162 4.32 6.65 -15.36
N GLU A 163 5.57 6.66 -15.84
CA GLU A 163 5.96 6.15 -17.15
C GLU A 163 5.60 4.66 -17.31
N ALA A 164 6.04 3.81 -16.38
CA ALA A 164 5.73 2.38 -16.43
C ALA A 164 4.22 2.11 -16.38
N ARG A 165 3.47 2.92 -15.62
CA ARG A 165 2.01 2.87 -15.57
C ARG A 165 1.40 3.24 -16.91
N ALA A 166 1.90 4.29 -17.57
CA ALA A 166 1.43 4.71 -18.88
C ALA A 166 1.62 3.60 -19.91
N THR A 167 2.82 3.00 -20.00
CA THR A 167 3.09 1.87 -20.90
C THR A 167 2.18 0.68 -20.62
N MET A 168 1.97 0.33 -19.34
CA MET A 168 1.05 -0.75 -18.94
C MET A 168 -0.39 -0.47 -19.38
N LEU A 169 -0.87 0.78 -19.25
CA LEU A 169 -2.22 1.14 -19.69
C LEU A 169 -2.34 1.13 -21.22
N GLU A 170 -1.31 1.53 -21.95
CA GLU A 170 -1.26 1.45 -23.41
C GLU A 170 -1.35 0.00 -23.90
N THR A 171 -0.60 -0.93 -23.29
CA THR A 171 -0.70 -2.35 -23.65
C THR A 171 -2.06 -2.94 -23.35
N PHE A 172 -2.71 -2.57 -22.24
CA PHE A 172 -4.08 -3.00 -21.97
C PHE A 172 -5.08 -2.43 -22.99
N ARG A 173 -4.94 -1.16 -23.37
CA ARG A 173 -5.75 -0.57 -24.44
C ARG A 173 -5.57 -1.30 -25.77
N ALA A 174 -4.34 -1.68 -26.12
CA ALA A 174 -4.06 -2.45 -27.33
C ALA A 174 -4.69 -3.86 -27.27
N ILE A 175 -4.65 -4.51 -26.11
CA ILE A 175 -5.32 -5.80 -25.88
C ILE A 175 -6.84 -5.67 -26.04
N ASP A 176 -7.44 -4.63 -25.47
CA ASP A 176 -8.89 -4.43 -25.54
C ASP A 176 -9.34 -4.06 -26.96
N ALA A 177 -8.56 -3.24 -27.67
CA ALA A 177 -8.78 -2.96 -29.10
C ALA A 177 -8.70 -4.25 -29.94
N TYR A 178 -7.71 -5.11 -29.68
CA TYR A 178 -7.57 -6.40 -30.37
C TYR A 178 -8.79 -7.30 -30.13
N ARG A 179 -9.29 -7.35 -28.89
CA ARG A 179 -10.48 -8.13 -28.54
C ARG A 179 -11.73 -7.57 -29.23
N ALA A 180 -11.89 -6.25 -29.29
CA ALA A 180 -13.04 -5.61 -29.90
C ALA A 180 -13.14 -5.85 -31.42
N LEU A 181 -12.00 -5.98 -32.12
CA LEU A 181 -11.96 -6.28 -33.56
C LEU A 181 -12.33 -7.74 -33.91
N ARG A 182 -12.47 -8.62 -32.91
CA ARG A 182 -12.74 -10.07 -33.11
C ARG A 182 -14.05 -10.55 -32.46
N VAL A 183 -14.92 -9.63 -32.04
CA VAL A 183 -16.32 -9.88 -31.64
C VAL A 183 -17.21 -9.48 -32.81
#